data_AF-A0A370I8S0-F1
#
_entry.id   AF-A0A370I8S0-F1
#
_cell.length_a   1.000
_cell.length_b   1.000
_cell.length_c   1.000
_cell.angle_alpha   90.00
_cell.angle_beta   90.00
_cell.angle_gamma   90.00
#
_symmetry.space_group_name_H-M   'P 1'
#
loop_
_entity.id
_entity.type
_entity.pdbx_description
1 polymer ?
#
loop_
_entity_poly.entity_id
_entity_poly.type
_entity_poly.pdbx_seq_one_letter_code
_entity_poly.pdbx_strand_id
1 'polypeptide(L)'
;MRIRRRARGAEVDVLVVGAGADELRVTRELCRDGGEVVVLGPDDPVTAAEFDAGTDRWVVRTARGEHRPRVVVLTPPDEFDDWRLKGIGGRTIQQARGSAAQFGIALHGFPNLFFLTPPPVSDVVMPLTPIEARASYIRRGVDLLRRTSSTRIEARAATQHEFDRRLRVDPGYRPSLRRPARRHFDLTVAADREPADEYSGPALLDAPGAELMVTVALNGHPDPIDGHYHWYGRIAAAEGDDLPDPGRGQVFLTLPGGHPTAGRLQERDPWGHLRIVGVGAPPYPLEPAAPH
;
A
#
# COMPACT_ATOMS: atom_id res chain seq x y z
N MET A 1 1.44 -32.83 1.58
CA MET A 1 0.64 -31.61 1.82
C MET A 1 0.03 -31.73 3.21
N ARG A 2 0.65 -31.14 4.24
CA ARG A 2 0.09 -31.17 5.61
C ARG A 2 -0.73 -29.89 5.79
N ILE A 3 -2.05 -30.03 5.75
CA ILE A 3 -2.97 -28.98 6.18
C ILE A 3 -2.87 -28.92 7.70
N ARG A 4 -2.14 -27.94 8.24
CA ARG A 4 -2.11 -27.69 9.68
C ARG A 4 -3.33 -26.84 10.06
N ARG A 5 -4.09 -27.25 11.08
CA ARG A 5 -5.12 -26.41 11.71
C ARG A 5 -4.43 -25.18 12.33
N ARG A 6 -4.96 -24.00 12.01
CA ARG A 6 -4.42 -22.67 12.29
C ARG A 6 -4.54 -22.30 13.77
N ALA A 7 -3.54 -21.59 14.30
CA ALA A 7 -3.72 -20.71 15.46
C ALA A 7 -4.25 -19.35 14.97
N ARG A 8 -5.21 -18.73 15.66
CA ARG A 8 -5.64 -17.36 15.33
C ARG A 8 -4.42 -16.42 15.38
N GLY A 9 -4.16 -15.68 14.30
CA GLY A 9 -3.13 -14.63 14.27
C GLY A 9 -1.83 -14.92 13.52
N ALA A 10 -1.66 -16.08 12.86
CA ALA A 10 -0.49 -16.28 11.99
C ALA A 10 -0.55 -15.34 10.76
N GLU A 11 0.45 -14.48 10.63
CA GLU A 11 0.61 -13.56 9.50
C GLU A 11 0.84 -14.35 8.20
N VAL A 12 -0.09 -14.22 7.26
CA VAL A 12 0.02 -14.86 5.95
C VAL A 12 1.19 -14.21 5.19
N ASP A 13 2.01 -15.04 4.56
CA ASP A 13 3.14 -14.55 3.79
C ASP A 13 2.73 -14.28 2.34
N VAL A 14 2.15 -15.30 1.70
CA VAL A 14 1.64 -15.20 0.33
C VAL A 14 0.19 -15.65 0.29
N LEU A 15 -0.67 -14.85 -0.32
CA LEU A 15 -2.05 -15.20 -0.63
C LEU A 15 -2.20 -15.36 -2.14
N VAL A 16 -2.60 -16.55 -2.58
CA VAL A 16 -2.96 -16.81 -3.97
C VAL A 16 -4.47 -16.72 -4.09
N VAL A 17 -4.96 -15.95 -5.07
CA VAL A 17 -6.40 -15.78 -5.32
C VAL A 17 -6.74 -16.23 -6.72
N GLY A 18 -7.83 -16.99 -6.82
CA GLY A 18 -8.42 -17.43 -8.08
C GLY A 18 -8.88 -18.87 -8.03
N ALA A 19 -9.38 -19.35 -9.16
CA ALA A 19 -9.88 -20.72 -9.29
C ALA A 19 -9.08 -21.51 -10.33
N GLY A 20 -8.68 -22.74 -9.97
CA GLY A 20 -8.43 -23.80 -10.96
C GLY A 20 -6.98 -24.31 -11.03
N ALA A 21 -6.60 -24.85 -12.18
CA ALA A 21 -5.34 -25.60 -12.32
C ALA A 21 -4.09 -24.71 -12.17
N ASP A 22 -4.17 -23.44 -12.54
CA ASP A 22 -3.06 -22.50 -12.51
C ASP A 22 -2.72 -22.03 -11.09
N GLU A 23 -3.74 -21.83 -10.25
CA GLU A 23 -3.64 -21.61 -8.81
C GLU A 23 -2.85 -22.74 -8.11
N LEU A 24 -3.14 -24.01 -8.45
CA LEU A 24 -2.39 -25.15 -7.93
C LEU A 24 -0.93 -25.16 -8.40
N ARG A 25 -0.66 -24.78 -9.66
CA ARG A 25 0.71 -24.69 -10.20
C ARG A 25 1.51 -23.61 -9.48
N VAL A 26 0.95 -22.42 -9.33
CA VAL A 26 1.64 -21.30 -8.66
C VAL A 26 1.86 -21.60 -7.19
N THR A 27 0.88 -22.21 -6.52
CA THR A 27 0.98 -22.61 -5.10
C THR A 27 2.13 -23.60 -4.91
N ARG A 28 2.22 -24.64 -5.74
CA ARG A 28 3.33 -25.62 -5.69
C ARG A 28 4.70 -24.98 -5.90
N GLU A 29 4.79 -24.01 -6.82
CA GLU A 29 6.03 -23.28 -7.06
C GLU A 29 6.40 -22.45 -5.82
N LEU A 30 5.46 -21.66 -5.27
CA LEU A 30 5.70 -20.76 -4.14
C LEU A 30 6.02 -21.50 -2.83
N CYS A 31 5.49 -22.71 -2.62
CA CYS A 31 5.82 -23.52 -1.45
C CYS A 31 7.27 -24.04 -1.42
N ARG A 32 8.06 -23.89 -2.49
CA ARG A 32 9.44 -24.41 -2.55
C ARG A 32 10.42 -23.72 -1.61
N ASP A 33 10.19 -22.46 -1.26
CA ASP A 33 11.19 -21.63 -0.56
C ASP A 33 10.89 -21.40 0.92
N GLY A 34 9.87 -22.07 1.47
CA GLY A 34 9.39 -21.82 2.83
C GLY A 34 8.61 -20.50 2.94
N GLY A 35 7.54 -20.52 3.73
CA GLY A 35 6.56 -19.43 3.85
C GLY A 35 5.14 -19.97 3.84
N GLU A 36 4.24 -19.34 4.59
CA GLU A 36 2.83 -19.72 4.60
C GLU A 36 2.16 -19.22 3.31
N VAL A 37 1.72 -20.16 2.47
CA VAL A 37 0.91 -19.88 1.27
C VAL A 37 -0.53 -20.23 1.59
N VAL A 38 -1.41 -19.23 1.60
CA VAL A 38 -2.86 -19.42 1.70
C VAL A 38 -3.45 -19.26 0.31
N VAL A 39 -4.48 -20.04 0.03
CA VAL A 39 -5.14 -20.01 -1.27
C VAL A 39 -6.63 -19.78 -1.09
N LEU A 40 -7.16 -18.78 -1.79
CA LEU A 40 -8.58 -18.46 -1.84
C LEU A 40 -9.14 -18.91 -3.18
N GLY A 41 -9.93 -19.97 -3.12
CA GLY A 41 -10.70 -20.48 -4.24
C GLY A 41 -12.10 -19.87 -4.31
N PRO A 42 -12.94 -20.34 -5.24
CA PRO A 42 -14.26 -19.75 -5.53
C PRO A 42 -15.25 -19.83 -4.36
N ASP A 43 -15.03 -20.74 -3.41
CA ASP A 43 -15.88 -20.90 -2.22
C ASP A 43 -15.69 -19.78 -1.17
N ASP A 44 -14.63 -18.97 -1.29
CA ASP A 44 -14.37 -17.84 -0.41
C ASP A 44 -13.90 -16.61 -1.22
N PRO A 45 -14.81 -16.02 -2.00
CA PRO A 45 -14.45 -14.96 -2.93
C PRO A 45 -13.96 -13.71 -2.21
N VAL A 46 -12.99 -13.04 -2.82
CA VAL A 46 -12.47 -11.76 -2.33
C VAL A 46 -13.50 -10.66 -2.57
N THR A 47 -13.88 -9.96 -1.50
CA THR A 47 -14.83 -8.83 -1.54
C THR A 47 -14.12 -7.48 -1.56
N ALA A 48 -12.90 -7.39 -1.03
CA ALA A 48 -12.04 -6.21 -1.10
C ALA A 48 -10.57 -6.60 -0.89
N ALA A 49 -9.65 -5.88 -1.53
CA ALA A 49 -8.21 -5.99 -1.32
C ALA A 49 -7.58 -4.60 -1.37
N GLU A 50 -7.04 -4.13 -0.25
CA GLU A 50 -6.49 -2.78 -0.13
C GLU A 50 -5.05 -2.86 0.40
N PHE A 51 -4.11 -2.15 -0.23
CA PHE A 51 -2.73 -2.09 0.24
C PHE A 51 -2.61 -1.10 1.41
N ASP A 52 -2.13 -1.59 2.55
CA ASP A 52 -1.82 -0.79 3.72
C ASP A 52 -0.35 -0.37 3.67
N ALA A 53 -0.12 0.91 3.36
CA ALA A 53 1.22 1.49 3.28
C ALA A 53 1.92 1.59 4.65
N GLY A 54 1.18 1.59 5.76
CA GLY A 54 1.78 1.61 7.11
C GLY A 54 2.42 0.28 7.48
N THR A 55 1.91 -0.83 6.91
CA THR A 55 2.42 -2.18 7.20
C THR A 55 3.13 -2.86 6.03
N ASP A 56 3.09 -2.28 4.83
CA ASP A 56 3.42 -2.91 3.53
C ASP A 56 2.70 -4.26 3.31
N ARG A 57 1.49 -4.39 3.83
CA ARG A 57 0.68 -5.62 3.68
C ARG A 57 -0.60 -5.29 2.94
N TRP A 58 -1.16 -6.32 2.33
CA TRP A 58 -2.51 -6.24 1.81
C TRP A 58 -3.50 -6.56 2.92
N VAL A 59 -4.63 -5.87 2.93
CA VAL A 59 -5.82 -6.24 3.70
C VAL A 59 -6.83 -6.84 2.73
N VAL A 60 -6.97 -8.16 2.75
CA VAL A 60 -7.84 -8.92 1.84
C VAL A 60 -9.04 -9.43 2.63
N ARG A 61 -10.23 -8.99 2.24
CA ARG A 61 -11.50 -9.32 2.89
C ARG A 61 -12.27 -10.33 2.04
N THR A 62 -12.88 -11.29 2.73
CA THR A 62 -13.76 -12.31 2.16
C THR A 62 -15.02 -12.42 3.01
N ALA A 63 -16.00 -13.22 2.57
CA ALA A 63 -17.18 -13.50 3.39
C ALA A 63 -16.83 -14.27 4.68
N ARG A 64 -15.71 -14.99 4.71
CA ARG A 64 -15.28 -15.81 5.85
C ARG A 64 -14.29 -15.10 6.78
N GLY A 65 -13.75 -13.95 6.39
CA GLY A 65 -12.93 -13.12 7.27
C GLY A 65 -11.94 -12.22 6.54
N GLU A 66 -10.90 -11.83 7.27
CA GLU A 66 -9.83 -10.95 6.78
C GLU A 66 -8.47 -11.67 6.80
N HIS A 67 -7.69 -11.44 5.76
CA HIS A 67 -6.32 -11.92 5.59
C HIS A 67 -5.39 -10.72 5.44
N ARG A 68 -4.20 -10.79 6.05
CA ARG A 68 -3.17 -9.75 5.95
C ARG A 68 -1.88 -10.24 5.28
N PRO A 69 -1.93 -10.71 4.02
CA PRO A 69 -0.76 -11.26 3.37
C PRO A 69 0.27 -10.16 3.09
N ARG A 70 1.55 -10.55 3.12
CA ARG A 70 2.61 -9.67 2.64
C ARG A 70 2.54 -9.55 1.12
N VAL A 71 2.34 -10.67 0.41
CA VAL A 71 2.25 -10.74 -1.06
C VAL A 71 0.91 -11.30 -1.50
N VAL A 72 0.32 -10.71 -2.53
CA VAL A 72 -0.88 -11.23 -3.21
C VAL A 72 -0.52 -11.66 -4.63
N VAL A 73 -0.99 -12.84 -5.04
CA VAL A 73 -0.85 -13.36 -6.41
C VAL A 73 -2.23 -13.63 -6.99
N LEU A 74 -2.58 -12.93 -8.06
CA LEU A 74 -3.87 -13.09 -8.77
C LEU A 74 -3.70 -14.04 -9.95
N THR A 75 -4.58 -15.04 -10.07
CA THR A 75 -4.42 -16.16 -11.02
C THR A 75 -5.39 -16.18 -12.21
N PRO A 76 -6.64 -15.71 -12.08
CA PRO A 76 -7.45 -15.25 -13.20
C PRO A 76 -7.95 -13.80 -13.01
N PRO A 77 -8.12 -13.03 -14.10
CA PRO A 77 -8.70 -11.70 -14.05
C PRO A 77 -10.24 -11.70 -14.09
N ASP A 78 -10.87 -12.77 -14.57
CA ASP A 78 -12.31 -12.85 -14.86
C ASP A 78 -13.20 -12.75 -13.59
N GLU A 79 -12.61 -12.93 -12.41
CA GLU A 79 -13.28 -12.86 -11.10
C GLU A 79 -13.03 -11.52 -10.36
N PHE A 80 -12.19 -10.64 -10.89
CA PHE A 80 -11.87 -9.36 -10.26
C PHE A 80 -12.64 -8.22 -10.91
N ASP A 81 -13.82 -7.94 -10.37
CA ASP A 81 -14.46 -6.64 -10.54
C ASP A 81 -13.52 -5.54 -10.01
N ASP A 82 -12.95 -4.78 -10.94
CA ASP A 82 -11.85 -3.83 -10.80
C ASP A 82 -11.93 -2.84 -9.60
N TRP A 83 -13.11 -2.56 -9.04
CA TRP A 83 -13.31 -1.57 -7.95
C TRP A 83 -12.84 -2.02 -6.57
N ARG A 84 -12.61 -3.32 -6.40
CA ARG A 84 -12.29 -3.94 -5.09
C ARG A 84 -10.80 -3.95 -4.77
N LEU A 85 -9.94 -3.72 -5.76
CA LEU A 85 -8.49 -3.75 -5.62
C LEU A 85 -7.93 -2.33 -5.59
N LYS A 86 -7.40 -1.91 -4.44
CA LYS A 86 -6.81 -0.58 -4.26
C LYS A 86 -5.36 -0.70 -3.82
N GLY A 87 -4.46 -0.14 -4.62
CA GLY A 87 -3.05 0.00 -4.30
C GLY A 87 -2.77 1.21 -3.41
N ILE A 88 -1.57 1.78 -3.53
CA ILE A 88 -1.12 2.94 -2.76
C ILE A 88 -2.10 4.10 -2.90
N GLY A 89 -2.43 4.76 -1.78
CA GLY A 89 -3.27 5.96 -1.77
C GLY A 89 -4.69 5.73 -2.28
N GLY A 90 -5.19 4.49 -2.22
CA GLY A 90 -6.51 4.14 -2.74
C GLY A 90 -6.58 4.00 -4.26
N ARG A 91 -5.43 3.99 -4.96
CA ARG A 91 -5.38 3.88 -6.42
C ARG A 91 -6.03 2.59 -6.91
N THR A 92 -7.05 2.71 -7.73
CA THR A 92 -7.79 1.58 -8.32
C THR A 92 -7.08 1.04 -9.56
N ILE A 93 -7.30 -0.23 -9.91
CA ILE A 93 -6.65 -0.83 -11.09
C ILE A 93 -7.12 -0.16 -12.40
N GLN A 94 -8.33 0.41 -12.43
CA GLN A 94 -8.85 1.19 -13.56
C GLN A 94 -8.03 2.45 -13.81
N GLN A 95 -7.54 3.11 -12.75
CA GLN A 95 -6.65 4.27 -12.87
C GLN A 95 -5.24 3.87 -13.36
N ALA A 96 -4.96 2.58 -13.53
CA ALA A 96 -3.77 2.06 -14.18
C ALA A 96 -4.05 1.53 -15.61
N ARG A 97 -5.28 1.68 -16.13
CA ARG A 97 -5.62 1.29 -17.51
C ARG A 97 -4.79 2.06 -18.53
N GLY A 98 -4.50 1.40 -19.65
CA GLY A 98 -3.67 1.94 -20.73
C GLY A 98 -2.17 1.88 -20.44
N SER A 99 -1.74 1.13 -19.43
CA SER A 99 -0.33 0.83 -19.19
C SER A 99 -0.15 -0.69 -19.09
N ALA A 100 0.77 -1.24 -19.87
CA ALA A 100 1.18 -2.62 -19.70
C ALA A 100 1.83 -2.81 -18.33
N ALA A 101 1.31 -3.76 -17.53
CA ALA A 101 2.02 -4.24 -16.35
C ALA A 101 3.41 -4.74 -16.76
N GLN A 102 4.44 -4.46 -15.95
CA GLN A 102 5.79 -4.89 -16.24
C GLN A 102 5.86 -6.41 -16.40
N PHE A 103 6.23 -6.87 -17.61
CA PHE A 103 6.18 -8.27 -18.04
C PHE A 103 4.81 -8.96 -17.89
N GLY A 104 3.73 -8.22 -17.66
CA GLY A 104 2.41 -8.76 -17.32
C GLY A 104 2.33 -9.35 -15.91
N ILE A 105 3.30 -9.02 -15.05
CA ILE A 105 3.46 -9.64 -13.72
C ILE A 105 3.31 -8.62 -12.60
N ALA A 106 3.90 -7.42 -12.72
CA ALA A 106 3.91 -6.43 -11.63
C ALA A 106 3.46 -5.05 -12.14
N LEU A 107 2.80 -4.27 -11.28
CA LEU A 107 2.21 -2.99 -11.65
C LEU A 107 2.63 -1.89 -10.67
N HIS A 108 3.10 -0.76 -11.21
CA HIS A 108 3.41 0.43 -10.42
C HIS A 108 2.13 0.98 -9.77
N GLY A 109 2.23 1.38 -8.51
CA GLY A 109 1.10 1.75 -7.65
C GLY A 109 0.48 0.57 -6.89
N PHE A 110 0.89 -0.68 -7.17
CA PHE A 110 0.37 -1.90 -6.54
C PHE A 110 1.51 -2.75 -5.98
N PRO A 111 2.11 -2.35 -4.85
CA PRO A 111 3.24 -3.06 -4.27
C PRO A 111 2.84 -4.44 -3.77
N ASN A 112 3.80 -5.36 -3.76
CA ASN A 112 3.62 -6.75 -3.33
C ASN A 112 2.47 -7.50 -4.04
N LEU A 113 1.96 -6.98 -5.15
CA LEU A 113 0.95 -7.60 -5.98
C LEU A 113 1.60 -8.17 -7.24
N PHE A 114 1.31 -9.44 -7.51
CA PHE A 114 1.72 -10.10 -8.73
C PHE A 114 0.54 -10.70 -9.49
N PHE A 115 0.65 -10.69 -10.81
CA PHE A 115 -0.30 -11.28 -11.73
C PHE A 115 0.32 -12.52 -12.37
N LEU A 116 -0.34 -13.68 -12.23
CA LEU A 116 0.05 -14.89 -12.93
C LEU A 116 -0.37 -14.83 -14.41
N THR A 117 -1.50 -14.19 -14.67
CA THR A 117 -2.01 -13.86 -16.00
C THR A 117 -2.06 -12.34 -16.13
N PRO A 118 -1.65 -11.74 -17.27
CA PRO A 118 -1.64 -10.29 -17.41
C PRO A 118 -3.00 -9.66 -17.05
N PRO A 119 -3.03 -8.53 -16.32
CA PRO A 119 -4.28 -7.90 -15.94
C PRO A 119 -5.01 -7.34 -17.17
N PRO A 120 -6.36 -7.27 -17.15
CA PRO A 120 -7.19 -6.82 -18.28
C PRO A 120 -7.17 -5.30 -18.44
N VAL A 121 -6.14 -4.63 -17.91
CA VAL A 121 -5.96 -3.17 -17.92
C VAL A 121 -5.00 -2.71 -19.01
N SER A 122 -4.30 -3.65 -19.65
CA SER A 122 -3.40 -3.38 -20.77
C SER A 122 -4.20 -3.24 -22.07
N ASP A 123 -3.98 -2.17 -22.81
CA ASP A 123 -4.48 -1.95 -24.18
C ASP A 123 -3.57 -2.56 -25.25
N VAL A 124 -2.37 -3.02 -24.87
CA VAL A 124 -1.43 -3.73 -25.75
C VAL A 124 -1.52 -5.25 -25.58
N VAL A 125 -1.29 -5.98 -26.67
CA VAL A 125 -1.25 -7.45 -26.67
C VAL A 125 -0.02 -7.94 -25.91
N MET A 126 -0.25 -8.70 -24.85
CA MET A 126 0.81 -9.19 -23.99
C MET A 126 1.50 -10.44 -24.57
N PRO A 127 2.85 -10.52 -24.52
CA PRO A 127 3.58 -11.72 -24.93
C PRO A 127 3.09 -12.98 -24.20
N LEU A 128 2.81 -14.03 -24.99
CA LEU A 128 2.46 -15.36 -24.48
C LEU A 128 3.66 -16.02 -23.82
N THR A 129 3.89 -15.70 -22.55
CA THR A 129 4.88 -16.38 -21.72
C THR A 129 4.23 -17.60 -21.07
N PRO A 130 4.92 -18.74 -20.90
CA PRO A 130 4.36 -19.88 -20.17
C PRO A 130 4.05 -19.54 -18.71
N ILE A 131 2.99 -20.12 -18.16
CA ILE A 131 2.54 -19.89 -16.77
C ILE A 131 3.61 -20.32 -15.77
N GLU A 132 4.35 -21.39 -16.06
CA GLU A 132 5.44 -21.90 -15.21
C GLU A 132 6.59 -20.89 -15.12
N ALA A 133 6.91 -20.21 -16.23
CA ALA A 133 7.93 -19.18 -16.25
C ALA A 133 7.51 -17.95 -15.43
N ARG A 134 6.22 -17.58 -15.49
CA ARG A 134 5.64 -16.52 -14.65
C ARG A 134 5.64 -16.91 -13.17
N ALA A 135 5.16 -18.10 -12.82
CA ALA A 135 5.18 -18.62 -11.46
C ALA A 135 6.60 -18.64 -10.85
N SER A 136 7.60 -19.10 -11.63
CA SER A 136 8.99 -19.10 -11.18
C SER A 136 9.55 -17.68 -11.03
N TYR A 137 9.16 -16.74 -11.89
CA TYR A 137 9.52 -15.33 -11.76
C TYR A 137 8.93 -14.71 -10.49
N ILE A 138 7.64 -14.93 -10.22
CA ILE A 138 6.94 -14.46 -9.01
C ILE A 138 7.62 -15.02 -7.76
N ARG A 139 7.87 -16.33 -7.72
CA ARG A 139 8.60 -16.97 -6.61
C ARG A 139 9.95 -16.30 -6.36
N ARG A 140 10.75 -16.09 -7.41
CA ARG A 140 12.05 -15.40 -7.29
C ARG A 140 11.92 -13.94 -6.84
N GLY A 141 10.79 -13.29 -7.09
CA GLY A 141 10.46 -11.95 -6.60
C GLY A 141 10.16 -11.96 -5.10
N VAL A 142 9.35 -12.92 -4.63
CA VAL A 142 9.10 -13.15 -3.20
C VAL A 142 10.40 -13.48 -2.46
N ASP A 143 11.24 -14.33 -3.05
CA ASP A 143 12.54 -14.69 -2.51
C ASP A 143 13.56 -13.53 -2.55
N LEU A 144 13.49 -12.63 -3.56
CA LEU A 144 14.23 -11.36 -3.54
C LEU A 144 13.80 -10.50 -2.33
N LEU A 145 12.49 -10.33 -2.12
CA LEU A 145 11.92 -9.58 -1.00
C LEU A 145 12.40 -10.12 0.36
N ARG A 146 12.45 -11.46 0.52
CA ARG A 146 13.01 -12.11 1.73
C ARG A 146 14.50 -11.84 1.90
N ARG A 147 15.32 -12.11 0.88
CA ARG A 147 16.78 -12.00 0.97
C ARG A 147 17.28 -10.59 1.23
N THR A 148 16.52 -9.58 0.84
CA THR A 148 16.89 -8.18 1.08
C THR A 148 16.25 -7.59 2.33
N SER A 149 15.53 -8.41 3.12
CA SER A 149 14.75 -7.97 4.28
C SER A 149 13.77 -6.83 3.97
N SER A 150 13.41 -6.65 2.70
CA SER A 150 12.54 -5.57 2.22
C SER A 150 11.10 -5.95 2.48
N THR A 151 10.26 -5.05 2.98
CA THR A 151 8.84 -5.32 3.23
C THR A 151 7.96 -4.99 2.04
N ARG A 152 8.45 -4.16 1.11
CA ARG A 152 7.78 -3.76 -0.14
C ARG A 152 8.62 -4.08 -1.36
N ILE A 153 7.99 -4.62 -2.40
CA ILE A 153 8.51 -4.77 -3.77
C ILE A 153 7.48 -4.20 -4.75
N GLU A 154 7.89 -3.21 -5.55
CA GLU A 154 7.00 -2.55 -6.50
C GLU A 154 7.70 -2.35 -7.85
N ALA A 155 6.97 -2.53 -8.96
CA ALA A 155 7.52 -2.20 -10.28
C ALA A 155 7.88 -0.71 -10.34
N ARG A 156 9.11 -0.40 -10.79
CA ARG A 156 9.53 0.99 -11.02
C ARG A 156 8.72 1.60 -12.14
N ALA A 157 8.15 2.79 -11.92
CA ALA A 157 7.39 3.53 -12.93
C ALA A 157 8.15 3.66 -14.26
N ALA A 158 9.44 4.01 -14.22
CA ALA A 158 10.27 4.13 -15.43
C ALA A 158 10.50 2.79 -16.14
N THR A 159 10.63 1.68 -15.39
CA THR A 159 10.81 0.35 -16.00
C THR A 159 9.52 -0.14 -16.64
N GLN A 160 8.37 0.10 -15.99
CA GLN A 160 7.06 -0.18 -16.57
C GLN A 160 6.83 0.66 -17.84
N HIS A 161 7.11 1.96 -17.78
CA HIS A 161 6.94 2.87 -18.91
C HIS A 161 7.79 2.46 -20.12
N GLU A 162 9.07 2.15 -19.93
CA GLU A 162 9.94 1.68 -21.02
C GLU A 162 9.48 0.32 -21.58
N PHE A 163 8.95 -0.57 -20.73
CA PHE A 163 8.39 -1.84 -21.18
C PHE A 163 7.14 -1.64 -22.05
N ASP A 164 6.20 -0.82 -21.59
CA ASP A 164 4.98 -0.45 -22.32
C ASP A 164 5.32 0.22 -23.67
N ARG A 165 6.23 1.20 -23.64
CA ARG A 165 6.74 1.89 -24.83
C ARG A 165 7.28 0.90 -25.87
N ARG A 166 8.06 -0.10 -25.46
CA ARG A 166 8.60 -1.12 -26.38
C ARG A 166 7.52 -1.97 -27.00
N LEU A 167 6.51 -2.39 -26.24
CA LEU A 167 5.39 -3.17 -26.77
C LEU A 167 4.55 -2.36 -27.77
N ARG A 168 4.37 -1.05 -27.52
CA ARG A 168 3.67 -0.16 -28.46
C ARG A 168 4.43 0.02 -29.78
N VAL A 169 5.75 0.09 -29.73
CA VAL A 169 6.60 0.25 -30.91
C VAL A 169 6.76 -1.07 -31.67
N ASP A 170 6.90 -2.19 -30.96
CA ASP A 170 7.09 -3.52 -31.54
C ASP A 170 6.18 -4.54 -30.83
N PRO A 171 4.99 -4.83 -31.38
CA PRO A 171 4.11 -5.89 -30.87
C PRO A 171 4.73 -7.30 -30.92
N GLY A 172 5.81 -7.48 -31.70
CA GLY A 172 6.63 -8.67 -31.77
C GLY A 172 7.65 -8.78 -30.64
N TYR A 173 7.82 -7.76 -29.80
CA TYR A 173 8.77 -7.76 -28.69
C TYR A 173 8.48 -8.90 -27.70
N ARG A 174 9.46 -9.77 -27.48
CA ARG A 174 9.37 -10.91 -26.54
C ARG A 174 10.50 -10.80 -25.50
N PRO A 175 10.26 -10.11 -24.37
CA PRO A 175 11.25 -10.08 -23.30
C PRO A 175 11.41 -11.48 -22.70
N SER A 176 12.65 -11.87 -22.41
CA SER A 176 12.89 -13.03 -21.57
C SER A 176 12.62 -12.67 -20.10
N LEU A 177 11.79 -13.47 -19.42
CA LEU A 177 11.63 -13.42 -17.95
C LEU A 177 12.91 -13.91 -17.26
N ARG A 178 13.93 -13.04 -17.26
CA ARG A 178 15.15 -13.24 -16.47
C ARG A 178 14.84 -13.11 -14.97
N ARG A 179 15.82 -13.37 -14.09
CA ARG A 179 15.62 -13.18 -12.64
C ARG A 179 15.14 -11.75 -12.33
N PRO A 180 14.17 -11.58 -11.42
CA PRO A 180 13.86 -10.29 -10.80
C PRO A 180 15.14 -9.64 -10.28
N ALA A 181 15.33 -8.36 -10.56
CA ALA A 181 16.54 -7.61 -10.20
C ALA A 181 16.15 -6.26 -9.61
N ARG A 182 16.98 -5.72 -8.72
CA ARG A 182 16.75 -4.43 -8.05
C ARG A 182 16.50 -3.27 -9.02
N ARG A 183 17.08 -3.28 -10.22
CA ARG A 183 16.82 -2.24 -11.23
C ARG A 183 15.40 -2.26 -11.81
N HIS A 184 14.65 -3.35 -11.63
CA HIS A 184 13.27 -3.48 -12.09
C HIS A 184 12.27 -3.03 -11.03
N PHE A 185 12.68 -3.03 -9.75
CA PHE A 185 11.79 -2.85 -8.62
C PHE A 185 12.29 -1.78 -7.66
N ASP A 186 11.36 -1.04 -7.07
CA ASP A 186 11.61 -0.31 -5.84
C ASP A 186 11.43 -1.29 -4.68
N LEU A 187 12.46 -1.39 -3.84
CA LEU A 187 12.50 -2.24 -2.67
C LEU A 187 12.73 -1.35 -1.45
N THR A 188 11.83 -1.40 -0.48
CA THR A 188 11.97 -0.65 0.77
C THR A 188 11.85 -1.59 1.96
N VAL A 189 12.52 -1.26 3.05
CA VAL A 189 12.41 -1.96 4.34
C VAL A 189 11.38 -1.24 5.24
N ALA A 190 11.00 -1.86 6.36
CA ALA A 190 10.04 -1.27 7.28
C ALA A 190 10.48 0.12 7.81
N ALA A 191 11.79 0.34 7.96
CA ALA A 191 12.36 1.60 8.42
C ALA A 191 12.30 2.73 7.38
N ASP A 192 12.10 2.42 6.10
CA ASP A 192 11.98 3.42 5.02
C ASP A 192 10.55 3.96 4.88
N ARG A 193 9.58 3.37 5.60
CA ARG A 193 8.18 3.80 5.52
C ARG A 193 8.08 5.21 6.05
N GLU A 194 7.31 6.04 5.36
CA GLU A 194 6.76 7.22 6.04
C GLU A 194 6.03 6.71 7.28
N PRO A 195 6.35 7.23 8.48
CA PRO A 195 5.65 6.80 9.68
C PRO A 195 4.15 6.98 9.42
N ALA A 196 3.38 5.94 9.72
CA ALA A 196 1.92 6.07 9.69
C ALA A 196 1.55 7.28 10.54
N ASP A 197 0.63 8.10 10.06
CA ASP A 197 0.09 9.18 10.88
C ASP A 197 -0.34 8.58 12.22
N GLU A 198 0.23 9.06 13.33
CA GLU A 198 -0.17 8.64 14.67
C GLU A 198 -1.66 8.93 14.89
N TYR A 199 -2.22 9.87 14.12
CA TYR A 199 -3.66 10.04 13.97
C TYR A 199 -4.05 10.52 12.57
N SER A 200 -5.03 9.86 11.94
CA SER A 200 -5.70 10.35 10.74
C SER A 200 -7.22 10.26 10.93
N GLY A 201 -7.93 11.39 10.81
CA GLY A 201 -9.36 11.43 11.08
C GLY A 201 -9.91 12.83 11.33
N PRO A 202 -11.17 12.94 11.79
CA PRO A 202 -11.79 14.23 12.06
C PRO A 202 -11.15 14.93 13.26
N ALA A 203 -11.16 16.25 13.27
CA ALA A 203 -10.77 17.07 14.41
C ALA A 203 -11.55 18.39 14.40
N LEU A 204 -11.52 19.09 15.53
CA LEU A 204 -11.99 20.47 15.66
C LEU A 204 -10.77 21.39 15.70
N LEU A 205 -10.70 22.35 14.78
CA LEU A 205 -9.71 23.42 14.76
C LEU A 205 -10.35 24.69 15.34
N ASP A 206 -9.91 25.09 16.52
CA ASP A 206 -10.20 26.40 17.10
C ASP A 206 -9.11 27.39 16.66
N ALA A 207 -9.48 28.27 15.73
CA ALA A 207 -8.65 29.33 15.22
C ALA A 207 -9.26 30.70 15.62
N PRO A 208 -8.45 31.79 15.67
CA PRO A 208 -8.97 33.10 16.01
C PRO A 208 -10.17 33.51 15.15
N GLY A 209 -11.37 33.52 15.76
CA GLY A 209 -12.61 33.91 15.11
C GLY A 209 -13.41 32.78 14.45
N ALA A 210 -12.97 31.53 14.49
CA ALA A 210 -13.71 30.39 13.94
C ALA A 210 -13.35 29.04 14.58
N GLU A 211 -14.36 28.23 14.87
CA GLU A 211 -14.22 26.80 15.14
C GLU A 211 -14.63 26.01 13.90
N LEU A 212 -13.72 25.20 13.36
CA LEU A 212 -13.88 24.52 12.08
C LEU A 212 -13.77 23.01 12.25
N MET A 213 -14.71 22.27 11.66
CA MET A 213 -14.57 20.82 11.50
C MET A 213 -13.58 20.54 10.37
N VAL A 214 -12.56 19.74 10.67
CA VAL A 214 -11.48 19.46 9.73
C VAL A 214 -11.16 17.97 9.72
N THR A 215 -10.53 17.52 8.64
CA THR A 215 -9.85 16.22 8.62
C THR A 215 -8.35 16.48 8.74
N VAL A 216 -7.69 15.73 9.61
CA VAL A 216 -6.26 15.87 9.87
C VAL A 216 -5.52 14.56 9.68
N ALA A 217 -4.24 14.69 9.30
CA ALA A 217 -3.25 13.64 9.28
C ALA A 217 -2.04 14.15 10.09
N LEU A 218 -1.80 13.56 11.26
CA LEU A 218 -0.86 14.05 12.25
C LEU A 218 0.21 13.00 12.58
N ASN A 219 1.44 13.47 12.78
CA ASN A 219 2.61 12.67 13.15
C ASN A 219 3.53 13.49 14.06
N GLY A 220 4.55 12.86 14.63
CA GLY A 220 5.52 13.57 15.44
C GLY A 220 6.71 12.71 15.83
N HIS A 221 7.66 13.33 16.50
CA HIS A 221 8.84 12.66 17.02
C HIS A 221 9.41 13.40 18.23
N PRO A 222 10.10 12.69 19.15
CA PRO A 222 10.98 13.36 20.11
C PRO A 222 12.14 14.04 19.35
N ASP A 223 12.37 15.32 19.60
CA ASP A 223 13.53 16.04 19.09
C ASP A 223 14.67 16.00 20.12
N PRO A 224 15.83 15.42 19.78
CA PRO A 224 16.94 15.27 20.73
C PRO A 224 17.67 16.58 21.03
N ILE A 225 17.44 17.64 20.25
CA ILE A 225 18.13 18.93 20.42
C ILE A 225 17.52 19.72 21.57
N ASP A 226 16.18 19.74 21.67
CA ASP A 226 15.46 20.47 22.72
C ASP A 226 14.76 19.56 23.74
N GLY A 227 14.73 18.25 23.50
CA GLY A 227 14.14 17.26 24.41
C GLY A 227 12.61 17.29 24.42
N HIS A 228 11.97 18.01 23.51
CA HIS A 228 10.53 18.08 23.39
C HIS A 228 10.02 17.14 22.30
N TYR A 229 8.76 16.73 22.40
CA TYR A 229 8.10 16.04 21.30
C TYR A 229 7.56 17.09 20.32
N HIS A 230 7.97 17.00 19.06
CA HIS A 230 7.50 17.86 17.98
C HIS A 230 6.46 17.11 17.17
N TRP A 231 5.27 17.66 17.08
CA TRP A 231 4.19 17.09 16.28
C TRP A 231 3.82 18.03 15.13
N TYR A 232 3.38 17.46 14.04
CA TYR A 232 3.04 18.17 12.82
C TYR A 232 1.99 17.40 12.04
N GLY A 233 1.38 18.06 11.06
CA GLY A 233 0.43 17.41 10.21
C GLY A 233 -0.16 18.30 9.14
N ARG A 234 -1.15 17.76 8.45
CA ARG A 234 -1.95 18.46 7.43
C ARG A 234 -3.39 18.56 7.89
N ILE A 235 -4.02 19.68 7.53
CA ILE A 235 -5.41 20.00 7.80
C ILE A 235 -6.12 20.23 6.47
N ALA A 236 -7.23 19.53 6.26
CA ALA A 236 -8.20 19.76 5.20
C ALA A 236 -9.53 20.19 5.81
N ALA A 237 -10.21 21.18 5.21
CA ALA A 237 -11.56 21.55 5.63
C ALA A 237 -12.55 20.40 5.40
N ALA A 238 -13.55 20.29 6.27
CA ALA A 238 -14.78 19.56 5.91
C ALA A 238 -15.52 20.34 4.80
N GLU A 239 -16.27 19.63 3.95
CA GLU A 239 -16.91 20.19 2.75
C GLU A 239 -17.60 21.54 2.99
N GLY A 240 -17.16 22.59 2.29
CA GLY A 240 -17.82 23.90 2.23
C GLY A 240 -17.20 25.02 3.09
N ASP A 241 -16.30 24.70 4.02
CA ASP A 241 -15.62 25.71 4.86
C ASP A 241 -14.25 26.11 4.30
N ASP A 242 -13.94 27.41 4.32
CA ASP A 242 -12.59 27.91 4.02
C ASP A 242 -11.72 27.87 5.29
N LEU A 243 -10.55 27.22 5.20
CA LEU A 243 -9.57 27.28 6.29
C LEU A 243 -9.04 28.71 6.46
N PRO A 244 -8.69 29.15 7.67
CA PRO A 244 -8.13 30.48 7.91
C PRO A 244 -6.75 30.64 7.27
N ASP A 245 -6.35 31.87 6.95
CA ASP A 245 -4.99 32.12 6.48
C ASP A 245 -3.95 31.79 7.54
N PRO A 246 -2.78 31.25 7.13
CA PRO A 246 -1.75 30.90 8.08
C PRO A 246 -1.10 32.13 8.69
N GLY A 247 -1.26 32.25 10.00
CA GLY A 247 -0.78 33.39 10.78
C GLY A 247 0.35 33.08 11.76
N ARG A 248 0.76 34.10 12.51
CA ARG A 248 1.61 33.92 13.69
C ARG A 248 0.83 33.50 14.94
N GLY A 249 -0.50 33.51 14.86
CA GLY A 249 -1.39 33.18 15.98
C GLY A 249 -1.31 31.71 16.36
N GLN A 250 -1.53 31.45 17.66
CA GLN A 250 -1.76 30.11 18.19
C GLN A 250 -3.17 29.65 17.78
N VAL A 251 -3.28 28.37 17.46
CA VAL A 251 -4.56 27.66 17.24
C VAL A 251 -4.62 26.48 18.19
N PHE A 252 -5.81 25.95 18.44
CA PHE A 252 -5.99 24.73 19.21
C PHE A 252 -6.62 23.65 18.36
N LEU A 253 -6.02 22.46 18.39
CA LEU A 253 -6.55 21.28 17.70
C LEU A 253 -7.10 20.29 18.73
N THR A 254 -8.33 19.86 18.55
CA THR A 254 -9.00 18.90 19.45
C THR A 254 -9.44 17.68 18.67
N LEU A 255 -8.93 16.50 19.03
CA LEU A 255 -9.39 15.23 18.47
C LEU A 255 -10.67 14.76 19.19
N PRO A 256 -11.49 13.89 18.58
CA PRO A 256 -12.66 13.31 19.24
C PRO A 256 -12.31 12.66 20.59
N GLY A 257 -12.91 13.17 21.68
CA GLY A 257 -12.64 12.70 23.04
C GLY A 257 -11.29 13.13 23.64
N GLY A 258 -10.52 13.94 22.92
CA GLY A 258 -9.25 14.51 23.38
C GLY A 258 -9.42 15.88 24.04
N HIS A 259 -8.29 16.46 24.47
CA HIS A 259 -8.23 17.83 24.96
C HIS A 259 -7.69 18.78 23.87
N PRO A 260 -7.98 20.09 23.94
CA PRO A 260 -7.40 21.07 23.03
C PRO A 260 -5.88 21.12 23.18
N THR A 261 -5.17 21.01 22.06
CA THR A 261 -3.70 21.06 22.02
C THR A 261 -3.24 22.24 21.17
N ALA A 262 -2.35 23.06 21.75
CA ALA A 262 -1.84 24.26 21.11
C ALA A 262 -0.91 23.93 19.92
N GLY A 263 -1.22 24.51 18.77
CA GLY A 263 -0.41 24.42 17.56
C GLY A 263 -0.34 25.75 16.82
N ARG A 264 0.25 25.71 15.62
CA ARG A 264 0.37 26.85 14.73
C ARG A 264 0.22 26.42 13.28
N LEU A 265 -0.58 27.18 12.54
CA LEU A 265 -0.74 27.03 11.11
C LEU A 265 0.49 27.59 10.36
N GLN A 266 0.93 26.87 9.35
CA GLN A 266 2.05 27.23 8.48
C GLN A 266 1.59 27.20 7.01
N GLU A 267 2.44 26.77 6.09
CA GLU A 267 2.19 26.83 4.66
C GLU A 267 0.82 26.27 4.24
N ARG A 268 0.15 27.02 3.38
CA ARG A 268 -1.00 26.55 2.61
C ARG A 268 -0.49 25.98 1.29
N ASP A 269 -0.87 24.74 0.99
CA ASP A 269 -0.51 24.10 -0.27
C ASP A 269 -1.39 24.62 -1.43
N PRO A 270 -1.02 24.36 -2.71
CA PRO A 270 -1.81 24.78 -3.87
C PRO A 270 -3.23 24.20 -3.95
N TRP A 271 -3.55 23.20 -3.13
CA TRP A 271 -4.88 22.57 -3.05
C TRP A 271 -5.71 23.12 -1.89
N GLY A 272 -5.18 24.07 -1.13
CA GLY A 272 -5.88 24.75 -0.05
C GLY A 272 -5.71 24.10 1.32
N HIS A 273 -4.98 22.99 1.46
CA HIS A 273 -4.71 22.39 2.77
C HIS A 273 -3.66 23.19 3.54
N LEU A 274 -3.71 23.12 4.86
CA LEU A 274 -2.75 23.80 5.74
C LEU A 274 -1.85 22.82 6.45
N ARG A 275 -0.57 23.19 6.58
CA ARG A 275 0.34 22.55 7.53
C ARG A 275 0.08 23.07 8.93
N ILE A 276 0.03 22.18 9.91
CA ILE A 276 0.01 22.51 11.33
C ILE A 276 1.23 21.91 12.02
N VAL A 277 1.78 22.63 13.01
CA VAL A 277 2.85 22.14 13.87
C VAL A 277 2.57 22.49 15.33
N GLY A 278 3.12 21.72 16.25
CA GLY A 278 3.15 22.04 17.67
C GLY A 278 4.28 21.32 18.41
N VAL A 279 4.52 21.74 19.65
CA VAL A 279 5.60 21.24 20.50
C VAL A 279 5.01 20.84 21.85
N GLY A 280 5.51 19.73 22.42
CA GLY A 280 5.03 19.16 23.66
C GLY A 280 4.09 17.97 23.44
N ALA A 281 3.16 17.77 24.38
CA ALA A 281 2.19 16.68 24.29
C ALA A 281 1.35 16.81 23.01
N PRO A 282 1.36 15.80 22.12
CA PRO A 282 0.56 15.84 20.90
C PRO A 282 -0.95 15.71 21.21
N PRO A 283 -1.82 16.04 20.24
CA PRO A 283 -3.27 15.90 20.39
C PRO A 283 -3.76 14.45 20.38
N TYR A 284 -2.91 13.49 20.01
CA TYR A 284 -3.17 12.05 20.00
C TYR A 284 -2.44 11.32 21.13
N PRO A 285 -2.91 10.14 21.57
CA PRO A 285 -2.24 9.37 22.60
C PRO A 285 -0.87 8.88 22.11
N LEU A 286 0.18 9.13 22.88
CA LEU A 286 1.48 8.51 22.67
C LEU A 286 1.46 7.09 23.25
N GLU A 287 1.99 6.11 22.52
CA GLU A 287 2.29 4.82 23.14
C GLU A 287 3.30 5.04 24.28
N PRO A 288 3.05 4.50 25.49
CA PRO A 288 4.00 4.61 26.57
C PRO A 288 5.31 3.93 26.16
N ALA A 289 6.42 4.65 26.29
CA ALA A 289 7.75 4.09 26.05
C ALA A 289 7.89 2.79 26.85
N ALA A 290 8.14 1.67 26.17
CA ALA A 290 8.34 0.39 26.82
C ALA A 290 9.49 0.54 27.84
N PRO A 291 9.29 0.17 29.11
CA PRO A 291 10.36 0.23 30.09
C PRO A 291 11.48 -0.73 29.65
N HIS A 292 12.71 -0.20 29.57
CA HIS A 292 13.94 -0.95 29.35
C HIS A 292 14.26 -1.88 30.51
#